data_AF-A0A4P5XRA5-F1
#
_entry.id   AF-A0A4P5XRA5-F1
#
_cell.length_a   1.000
_cell.length_b   1.000
_cell.length_c   1.000
_cell.angle_alpha   90.00
_cell.angle_beta   90.00
_cell.angle_gamma   90.00
#
_symmetry.space_group_name_H-M   'P 1'
#
loop_
_entity.id
_entity.type
_entity.pdbx_description
1 polymer ?
#
loop_
_entity_poly.entity_id
_entity_poly.type
_entity_poly.pdbx_seq_one_letter_code
_entity_poly.pdbx_strand_id
1 'polypeptide(L)'
;MTITLTMAPETQRKLVERATRVGQDVETLACELIERSLNSEPTLDDILAPFRRQVAESGLSESELTAVFEESRDEVYRDQQEAGR
;
A
#
# COMPACT_ATOMS: atom_id res chain seq x y z
N MET A 1 1.70 -26.87 -3.83
CA MET A 1 2.38 -26.82 -2.51
C MET A 1 1.31 -26.77 -1.45
N THR A 2 1.50 -27.41 -0.29
CA THR A 2 0.56 -27.35 0.83
C THR A 2 1.19 -26.59 1.99
N ILE A 3 0.41 -25.72 2.63
CA ILE A 3 0.78 -25.00 3.85
C ILE A 3 -0.36 -25.05 4.85
N THR A 4 -0.04 -25.01 6.13
CA THR A 4 -1.04 -24.95 7.20
C THR A 4 -1.10 -23.52 7.74
N LEU A 5 -2.29 -22.92 7.72
CA LEU A 5 -2.52 -21.55 8.17
C LEU A 5 -3.29 -21.57 9.49
N THR A 6 -2.79 -20.85 10.49
CA THR A 6 -3.55 -20.57 11.73
C THR A 6 -4.17 -19.18 11.58
N MET A 7 -5.48 -19.07 11.79
CA MET A 7 -6.19 -17.81 11.70
C MET A 7 -7.12 -17.63 12.90
N ALA A 8 -7.46 -16.38 13.21
CA ALA A 8 -8.40 -16.08 14.28
C ALA A 8 -9.77 -16.73 13.99
N PRO A 9 -10.51 -17.21 15.01
CA PRO A 9 -11.80 -17.89 14.81
C PRO A 9 -12.81 -17.07 14.01
N GLU A 10 -12.81 -15.74 14.19
CA GLU A 10 -13.67 -14.83 13.44
C GLU A 10 -13.31 -14.78 11.95
N THR A 11 -12.01 -14.74 11.63
CA THR A 11 -11.52 -14.77 10.25
C THR A 11 -11.90 -16.07 9.56
N GLN A 12 -11.76 -17.21 10.25
CA GLN A 12 -12.18 -18.50 9.72
C GLN A 12 -13.68 -18.54 9.42
N ARG A 13 -14.53 -18.03 10.34
CA ARG A 13 -15.97 -17.92 10.10
C ARG A 13 -16.30 -17.10 8.86
N LYS A 14 -15.71 -15.90 8.73
CA LYS A 14 -15.93 -15.01 7.58
C LYS A 14 -15.51 -15.68 6.26
N LEU A 15 -14.43 -16.45 6.27
CA LEU A 15 -13.98 -17.19 5.09
C LEU A 15 -14.98 -18.28 4.70
N VAL A 16 -15.45 -19.08 5.66
CA VAL A 16 -16.46 -20.13 5.43
C VAL A 16 -17.78 -19.55 4.93
N GLU A 17 -18.27 -18.48 5.57
CA GLU A 17 -19.50 -17.79 5.15
C GLU A 17 -19.37 -17.25 3.72
N ARG A 18 -18.21 -16.66 3.40
CA ARG A 18 -17.95 -16.14 2.06
C ARG A 18 -17.91 -17.26 1.02
N ALA A 19 -17.22 -18.36 1.31
CA ALA A 19 -17.14 -19.54 0.45
C ALA A 19 -18.53 -20.12 0.17
N THR A 20 -19.34 -20.30 1.21
CA THR A 20 -20.73 -20.74 1.11
C THR A 20 -21.56 -19.81 0.21
N ARG A 21 -21.43 -18.49 0.38
CA ARG A 21 -22.18 -17.50 -0.40
C ARG A 21 -21.84 -17.52 -1.89
N VAL A 22 -20.58 -17.80 -2.24
CA VAL A 22 -20.15 -17.87 -3.64
C VAL A 22 -20.23 -19.29 -4.22
N GLY A 23 -20.68 -20.28 -3.43
CA GLY A 23 -20.79 -21.67 -3.85
C GLY A 23 -19.45 -22.35 -4.10
N GLN A 24 -18.38 -21.88 -3.46
CA GLN A 24 -17.04 -22.44 -3.58
C GLN A 24 -16.61 -23.16 -2.30
N ASP A 25 -15.69 -24.09 -2.46
CA ASP A 25 -14.98 -24.72 -1.36
C ASP A 25 -14.05 -23.72 -0.63
N VAL A 26 -13.83 -23.94 0.66
CA VAL A 26 -13.12 -22.99 1.53
C VAL A 26 -11.65 -22.90 1.14
N GLU A 27 -11.01 -24.04 0.85
CA GLU A 27 -9.62 -24.12 0.41
C GLU A 27 -9.44 -23.43 -0.93
N THR A 28 -10.39 -23.63 -1.86
CA THR A 28 -10.36 -22.97 -3.18
C THR A 28 -10.43 -21.45 -3.04
N LEU A 29 -11.39 -20.94 -2.26
CA LEU A 29 -11.52 -19.50 -2.02
C LEU A 29 -10.27 -18.94 -1.30
N ALA A 30 -9.70 -19.68 -0.35
CA ALA A 30 -8.49 -19.26 0.36
C ALA A 30 -7.30 -19.09 -0.61
N CYS A 31 -7.08 -20.06 -1.48
CA CYS A 31 -6.03 -20.00 -2.50
C CYS A 31 -6.23 -18.80 -3.43
N GLU A 32 -7.44 -18.59 -3.96
CA GLU A 32 -7.73 -17.45 -4.84
C GLU A 32 -7.50 -16.10 -4.16
N LEU A 33 -7.84 -15.98 -2.87
CA LEU A 33 -7.61 -14.75 -2.12
C LEU A 33 -6.12 -14.48 -1.91
N ILE A 34 -5.34 -15.53 -1.61
CA ILE A 34 -3.89 -15.43 -1.46
C ILE A 34 -3.24 -15.06 -2.79
N GLU A 35 -3.56 -15.78 -3.87
CA GLU A 35 -3.02 -15.50 -5.21
C GLU A 35 -3.37 -14.10 -5.68
N ARG A 36 -4.62 -13.67 -5.49
CA ARG A 36 -5.03 -12.31 -5.81
C ARG A 36 -4.25 -11.29 -5.00
N SER A 37 -4.07 -11.51 -3.70
CA SER A 37 -3.30 -10.59 -2.86
C SER A 37 -1.84 -10.51 -3.26
N LEU A 38 -1.24 -11.62 -3.71
CA LEU A 38 0.15 -11.67 -4.15
C LEU A 38 0.37 -11.08 -5.54
N ASN A 39 -0.64 -11.17 -6.42
CA ASN A 39 -0.59 -10.65 -7.78
C ASN A 39 -1.22 -9.26 -7.93
N SER A 40 -1.80 -8.70 -6.87
CA SER A 40 -2.34 -7.34 -6.91
C SER A 40 -1.19 -6.36 -7.03
N GLU A 41 -1.37 -5.32 -7.85
CA GLU A 41 -0.47 -4.19 -7.85
C GLU A 41 -0.39 -3.59 -6.43
N PRO A 42 0.78 -3.07 -6.01
CA PRO A 42 0.93 -2.44 -4.72
C PRO A 42 -0.15 -1.37 -4.52
N THR A 43 -0.80 -1.37 -3.36
CA THR A 43 -1.76 -0.30 -3.07
C THR A 43 -1.01 1.04 -2.96
N LEU A 44 -1.72 2.15 -3.11
CA LEU A 44 -1.12 3.46 -2.86
C LEU A 44 -0.50 3.54 -1.45
N ASP A 45 -1.08 2.84 -0.48
CA ASP A 45 -0.55 2.76 0.87
C ASP A 45 0.80 2.01 0.92
N ASP A 46 0.90 0.88 0.21
CA ASP A 46 2.16 0.13 0.08
C ASP A 46 3.24 0.97 -0.62
N ILE A 47 2.85 1.71 -1.67
CA ILE A 47 3.74 2.59 -2.43
C ILE A 47 4.27 3.72 -1.55
N LEU A 48 3.43 4.31 -0.70
CA LEU A 48 3.81 5.44 0.15
C LEU A 48 4.43 5.05 1.49
N ALA A 49 4.34 3.78 1.90
CA ALA A 49 4.90 3.29 3.16
C ALA A 49 6.41 3.58 3.34
N PRO A 50 7.28 3.41 2.31
CA PRO A 50 8.69 3.79 2.42
C PRO A 50 8.89 5.29 2.64
N PHE A 51 8.16 6.13 1.90
CA PHE A 51 8.26 7.59 2.02
C PHE A 51 7.85 8.06 3.42
N ARG A 52 6.73 7.55 3.96
CA ARG A 52 6.28 7.89 5.32
C ARG A 52 7.29 7.48 6.40
N ARG A 53 7.97 6.34 6.22
CA ARG A 53 9.07 5.94 7.11
C ARG A 53 10.25 6.92 7.03
N GLN A 54 10.66 7.32 5.83
CA GLN A 54 11.73 8.30 5.66
C GLN A 54 11.39 9.65 6.29
N VAL A 55 10.14 10.10 6.15
CA VAL A 55 9.67 11.33 6.82
C VAL A 55 9.67 11.19 8.34
N ALA A 56 9.25 10.04 8.88
CA ALA A 56 9.29 9.81 10.32
C ALA A 56 10.74 9.73 10.85
N GLU A 57 11.64 9.11 10.09
CA GLU A 57 13.06 8.93 10.43
C GLU A 57 13.88 10.23 10.26
N SER A 58 13.45 11.14 9.39
CA SER A 58 14.16 12.42 9.16
C SER A 58 14.06 13.37 10.36
N GLY A 59 13.06 13.19 11.22
CA GLY A 59 12.82 14.06 12.37
C GLY A 59 12.36 15.47 12.01
N LEU A 60 12.04 15.72 10.73
CA LEU A 60 11.54 17.01 10.27
C LEU A 60 10.17 17.30 10.89
N SER A 61 10.00 18.53 11.38
CA SER A 61 8.68 19.07 11.66
C SER A 61 7.87 19.23 10.38
N GLU A 62 6.55 19.34 10.52
CA GLU A 62 5.64 19.57 9.41
C GLU A 62 6.03 20.82 8.61
N SER A 63 6.37 21.92 9.29
CA SER A 63 6.81 23.16 8.65
C SER A 63 8.11 23.02 7.87
N GLU A 64 9.07 22.23 8.37
CA GLU A 64 10.33 21.99 7.67
C GLU A 64 10.11 21.11 6.44
N LEU A 65 9.25 20.10 6.54
CA LEU A 65 8.88 19.28 5.39
C LEU A 65 8.16 20.12 4.32
N THR A 66 7.26 21.02 4.71
CA THR A 66 6.62 21.96 3.78
C THR A 66 7.66 22.83 3.08
N ALA A 67 8.62 23.40 3.80
CA ALA A 67 9.65 24.25 3.23
C ALA A 67 10.48 23.53 2.15
N VAL A 68 10.85 22.26 2.39
CA VAL A 68 11.58 21.44 1.39
C VAL A 68 10.79 21.28 0.09
N PHE A 69 9.49 21.03 0.18
CA PHE A 69 8.63 20.90 -1.00
C PHE A 69 8.44 22.23 -1.74
N GLU A 70 8.29 23.33 -1.02
CA GLU A 70 8.17 24.66 -1.61
C GLU A 70 9.45 25.07 -2.33
N GLU A 71 10.62 24.90 -1.71
CA GLU A 71 11.91 25.19 -2.32
C GLU A 71 12.13 24.39 -3.61
N SER A 72 11.85 23.07 -3.57
CA SER A 72 11.96 22.20 -4.74
C SER A 72 11.02 22.63 -5.87
N ARG A 73 9.79 23.05 -5.54
CA ARG A 73 8.82 23.54 -6.53
C ARG A 73 9.27 24.84 -7.16
N ASP A 74 9.79 25.77 -6.36
CA ASP A 74 10.24 27.08 -6.81
C ASP A 74 11.51 26.98 -7.67
N GLU A 75 12.38 26.00 -7.40
CA GLU A 75 13.51 25.65 -8.26
C GLU A 75 13.04 25.18 -9.65
N VAL A 76 12.15 24.18 -9.71
CA VAL A 76 11.60 23.68 -10.98
C VAL A 76 10.90 24.80 -11.76
N TYR A 77 10.17 25.68 -11.08
CA TYR A 77 9.50 26.81 -11.71
C TYR A 77 10.49 27.81 -12.32
N ARG A 78 11.59 28.11 -11.62
CA ARG A 78 12.66 28.98 -12.15
C ARG A 78 13.32 28.37 -13.38
N ASP A 79 13.66 27.08 -13.33
CA ASP A 79 14.29 26.37 -14.46
C ASP A 79 13.41 26.42 -15.72
N GLN A 80 12.10 26.24 -15.57
CA GLN A 80 11.15 26.33 -16.69
C GLN A 80 11.05 27.74 -17.28
N GLN A 81 11.12 28.78 -16.45
CA GLN A 81 11.12 30.18 -16.90
C GLN A 81 12.41 30.56 -17.64
N GLU A 82 13.54 30.00 -17.21
CA GLU A 82 14.84 30.21 -17.86
C GLU A 82 14.96 29.43 -19.17
N ALA A 83 14.45 28.20 -19.24
CA ALA A 83 14.47 27.38 -20.46
C ALA A 83 13.47 27.84 -21.54
N GLY A 84 12.48 28.65 -21.18
CA GLY A 84 11.50 29.24 -22.11
C GLY A 84 11.89 30.60 -22.70
N ARG A 85 13.06 31.14 -22.36
CA ARG A 85 13.65 32.37 -22.93
C ARG A 85 14.72 32.06 -23.97
#